data_AF-A0A4V1MG32-F1
#
_entry.id   AF-A0A4V1MG32-F1
#
_cell.length_a   1.000
_cell.length_b   1.000
_cell.length_c   1.000
_cell.angle_alpha   90.00
_cell.angle_beta   90.00
_cell.angle_gamma   90.00
#
_symmetry.space_group_name_H-M   'P 1'
#
loop_
_entity.id
_entity.type
_entity.pdbx_description
1 polymer ?
#
loop_
_entity_poly.entity_id
_entity_poly.type
_entity_poly.pdbx_seq_one_letter_code
_entity_poly.pdbx_strand_id
1 'polypeptide(L)'
;MKVEATPLYKPHLDASKSFGVQLLKDSKTVQKYINSGKFHKIKKSGKGYQVQRLDYSRAYMVSKAKTTLEKIGSKFSKDTKGGTFTVSSITRTLEDQCRLRRVNSNASLGISSHNYGNSFDISYIRFNNVLKYNPKMEIALEKVLKHYQNAGRIYYIKERQQSCYHITVKNY
;
A
#
# COMPACT_ATOMS: atom_id res chain seq x y z
N MET A 1 -23.69 8.80 -7.69
CA MET A 1 -23.12 9.61 -6.61
C MET A 1 -21.63 9.76 -6.83
N LYS A 2 -21.14 10.98 -7.09
CA LYS A 2 -19.69 11.27 -7.08
C LYS A 2 -19.28 11.31 -5.61
N VAL A 3 -18.45 10.37 -5.19
CA VAL A 3 -17.85 10.43 -3.85
C VAL A 3 -16.65 11.33 -3.98
N GLU A 4 -16.71 12.48 -3.32
CA GLU A 4 -15.57 13.38 -3.24
C GLU A 4 -14.58 12.82 -2.22
N ALA A 5 -13.30 12.81 -2.61
CA ALA A 5 -12.24 12.40 -1.70
C ALA A 5 -12.17 13.38 -0.53
N THR A 6 -12.01 12.86 0.68
CA THR A 6 -11.81 13.71 1.86
C THR A 6 -10.58 14.62 1.66
N PRO A 7 -10.51 15.79 2.30
CA PRO A 7 -9.34 16.67 2.21
C PRO A 7 -8.02 15.97 2.56
N LEU A 8 -8.07 15.02 3.50
CA LEU A 8 -6.94 14.19 3.89
C LEU A 8 -6.49 13.23 2.78
N TYR A 9 -7.42 12.73 1.96
CA TYR A 9 -7.14 11.74 0.92
C TYR A 9 -6.78 12.36 -0.44
N LYS A 10 -7.16 13.61 -0.69
CA LYS A 10 -6.85 14.32 -1.94
C LYS A 10 -5.35 14.29 -2.30
N PRO A 11 -4.39 14.57 -1.39
CA PRO A 11 -2.96 14.47 -1.68
C PRO A 11 -2.51 13.07 -2.12
N HIS A 12 -3.17 12.01 -1.62
CA HIS A 12 -2.87 10.63 -2.04
C HIS A 12 -3.26 10.41 -3.50
N LEU A 13 -4.45 10.85 -3.91
CA LEU A 13 -4.90 10.73 -5.29
C LEU A 13 -4.04 11.55 -6.26
N ASP A 14 -3.66 12.76 -5.87
CA ASP A 14 -2.84 13.62 -6.71
C ASP A 14 -1.42 13.05 -6.87
N ALA A 15 -0.82 12.54 -5.79
CA ALA A 15 0.44 11.80 -5.85
C ALA A 15 0.34 10.56 -6.76
N SER A 16 -0.77 9.82 -6.69
CA SER A 16 -1.00 8.65 -7.54
C SER A 16 -1.08 8.98 -9.02
N LYS A 17 -1.77 10.06 -9.40
CA LYS A 17 -1.88 10.50 -10.81
C LYS A 17 -0.53 10.87 -11.41
N SER A 18 0.40 11.40 -10.61
CA SER A 18 1.73 11.83 -11.06
C SER A 18 2.62 10.70 -11.63
N PHE A 19 2.28 9.43 -11.42
CA PHE A 19 3.02 8.30 -11.99
C PHE A 19 2.69 8.04 -13.47
N GLY A 20 1.73 8.76 -14.05
CA GLY A 20 1.30 8.54 -15.44
C GLY A 20 0.72 7.12 -15.65
N VAL A 21 0.12 6.56 -14.62
CA VAL A 21 -0.64 5.31 -14.67
C VAL A 21 -2.11 5.70 -14.83
N GLN A 22 -2.76 5.21 -15.87
CA GLN A 22 -4.20 5.38 -16.01
C GLN A 22 -4.91 4.51 -14.99
N LEU A 23 -6.11 4.94 -14.60
CA LEU A 23 -6.93 4.23 -13.63
C LEU A 23 -7.09 2.76 -14.02
N LEU A 24 -6.63 1.86 -13.16
CA LEU A 24 -6.66 0.42 -13.39
C LEU A 24 -8.10 -0.09 -13.28
N LYS A 25 -8.74 -0.33 -14.43
CA LYS A 25 -10.14 -0.75 -14.48
C LYS A 25 -10.29 -2.23 -14.16
N ASP A 26 -9.44 -3.05 -14.76
CA ASP A 26 -9.55 -4.50 -14.80
C ASP A 26 -8.18 -5.20 -14.86
N SER A 27 -8.19 -6.53 -14.89
CA SER A 27 -6.97 -7.34 -15.02
C SER A 27 -6.16 -7.03 -16.29
N LYS A 28 -6.83 -6.65 -17.40
CA LYS A 28 -6.20 -6.37 -18.69
C LYS A 28 -5.34 -5.11 -18.62
N THR A 29 -5.85 -4.06 -17.97
CA THR A 29 -5.10 -2.81 -17.74
C THR A 29 -3.86 -3.04 -16.88
N VAL A 30 -3.93 -3.91 -15.88
CA VAL A 30 -2.75 -4.31 -15.08
C VAL A 30 -1.74 -5.04 -15.95
N GLN A 31 -2.20 -6.01 -16.76
CA GLN A 31 -1.31 -6.77 -17.65
C GLN A 31 -0.60 -5.89 -18.68
N LYS A 32 -1.28 -4.87 -19.22
CA LYS A 32 -0.67 -3.87 -20.11
C LYS A 32 0.54 -3.19 -19.44
N TYR A 33 0.39 -2.78 -18.18
CA TYR A 33 1.49 -2.12 -17.46
C TYR A 33 2.61 -3.09 -17.07
N ILE A 34 2.30 -4.36 -16.81
CA ILE A 34 3.31 -5.41 -16.62
C ILE A 34 4.11 -5.60 -17.92
N ASN A 35 3.43 -5.77 -19.05
CA ASN A 35 4.07 -6.01 -20.36
C ASN A 35 4.91 -4.81 -20.81
N SER A 36 4.50 -3.58 -20.49
CA SER A 36 5.27 -2.37 -20.76
C SER A 36 6.50 -2.16 -19.85
N GLY A 37 6.69 -3.03 -18.85
CA GLY A 37 7.75 -2.90 -17.84
C GLY A 37 7.51 -1.85 -16.77
N LYS A 38 6.35 -1.15 -16.78
CA LYS A 38 6.02 -0.12 -15.78
C LYS A 38 5.65 -0.71 -14.42
N PHE A 39 5.07 -1.91 -14.39
CA PHE A 39 4.68 -2.62 -13.17
C PHE A 39 5.62 -3.80 -12.90
N HIS A 40 6.08 -3.89 -11.66
CA HIS A 40 7.00 -4.92 -11.22
C HIS A 40 6.37 -5.77 -10.13
N LYS A 41 6.59 -7.08 -10.22
CA LYS A 41 6.14 -8.05 -9.23
C LYS A 41 6.81 -7.78 -7.87
N ILE A 42 6.00 -7.86 -6.82
CA ILE A 42 6.43 -7.76 -5.42
C ILE A 42 6.62 -9.18 -4.88
N LYS A 43 7.78 -9.43 -4.28
CA LYS A 43 8.10 -10.73 -3.67
C LYS A 43 7.19 -10.98 -2.47
N LYS A 44 6.80 -12.25 -2.27
CA LYS A 44 5.99 -12.68 -1.11
C LYS A 44 6.69 -12.34 0.21
N SER A 45 8.01 -12.45 0.26
CA SER A 45 8.81 -12.07 1.41
C SER A 45 10.01 -11.25 0.96
N GLY A 46 10.38 -10.27 1.77
CA GLY A 46 11.60 -9.48 1.60
C GLY A 46 12.14 -9.04 2.96
N LYS A 47 13.24 -8.29 2.95
CA LYS A 47 13.86 -7.82 4.20
C LYS A 47 12.88 -6.92 4.97
N GLY A 48 12.43 -7.38 6.13
CA GLY A 48 11.52 -6.65 7.01
C GLY A 48 10.05 -6.59 6.60
N TYR A 49 9.62 -7.33 5.57
CA TYR A 49 8.21 -7.38 5.19
C TYR A 49 7.78 -8.74 4.66
N GLN A 50 6.50 -9.05 4.83
CA GLN A 50 5.85 -10.21 4.23
C GLN A 50 4.51 -9.78 3.61
N VAL A 51 4.25 -10.20 2.38
CA VAL A 51 2.98 -9.98 1.69
C VAL A 51 2.06 -11.13 2.02
N GLN A 52 0.90 -10.82 2.63
CA GLN A 52 -0.11 -11.84 2.89
C GLN A 52 -0.78 -12.31 1.59
N ARG A 53 -1.67 -13.30 1.69
CA ARG A 53 -2.54 -13.67 0.57
C ARG A 53 -3.42 -12.47 0.17
N LEU A 54 -3.37 -12.09 -1.10
CA LEU A 54 -4.11 -10.94 -1.63
C LEU A 54 -5.34 -11.41 -2.40
N ASP A 55 -6.50 -11.46 -1.76
CA ASP A 55 -7.74 -11.93 -2.41
C ASP A 55 -8.42 -10.86 -3.27
N TYR A 56 -8.18 -9.57 -2.94
CA TYR A 56 -8.77 -8.40 -3.61
C TYR A 56 -7.71 -7.38 -4.05
N SER A 57 -6.47 -7.82 -4.23
CA SER A 57 -5.40 -6.97 -4.77
C SER A 57 -4.30 -7.82 -5.41
N ARG A 58 -3.34 -7.17 -6.05
CA ARG A 58 -2.31 -7.81 -6.86
C ARG A 58 -0.93 -7.33 -6.42
N ALA A 59 0.01 -8.27 -6.35
CA ALA A 59 1.39 -8.03 -5.94
C ALA A 59 2.23 -7.42 -7.06
N TYR A 60 1.79 -6.28 -7.61
CA TYR A 60 2.50 -5.49 -8.61
C TYR A 60 2.48 -4.03 -8.22
N MET A 61 3.56 -3.30 -8.45
CA MET A 61 3.61 -1.84 -8.24
C MET A 61 4.51 -1.18 -9.27
N VAL A 62 4.38 0.14 -9.41
CA VAL A 62 5.38 0.97 -10.09
C VAL A 62 6.75 0.85 -9.40
N SER A 63 7.83 1.00 -10.16
CA SER A 63 9.21 0.82 -9.68
C SER A 63 9.51 1.57 -8.38
N LYS A 64 9.14 2.87 -8.31
CA LYS A 64 9.40 3.69 -7.13
C LYS A 64 8.66 3.22 -5.88
N ALA A 65 7.44 2.73 -6.04
CA ALA A 65 6.66 2.21 -4.92
C ALA A 65 7.22 0.88 -4.40
N LYS A 66 7.64 -0.01 -5.31
CA LYS A 66 8.38 -1.24 -4.97
C LYS A 66 9.64 -0.92 -4.17
N THR A 67 10.51 -0.06 -4.69
CA THR A 67 11.76 0.30 -4.00
C THR A 67 11.50 0.98 -2.66
N THR A 68 10.44 1.78 -2.55
CA THR A 68 10.08 2.43 -1.29
C THR A 68 9.61 1.41 -0.24
N LEU A 69 8.78 0.42 -0.63
CA LEU A 69 8.40 -0.70 0.25
C LEU A 69 9.64 -1.48 0.74
N GLU A 70 10.55 -1.83 -0.16
CA GLU A 70 11.78 -2.57 0.18
C GLU A 70 12.69 -1.78 1.14
N LYS A 71 12.77 -0.46 0.95
CA LYS A 71 13.52 0.45 1.83
C LYS A 71 12.86 0.64 3.20
N ILE A 72 11.53 0.74 3.25
CA ILE A 72 10.75 0.76 4.50
C ILE A 72 10.97 -0.55 5.26
N GLY A 73 10.84 -1.70 4.59
CA GLY A 73 11.10 -3.03 5.15
C GLY A 73 12.52 -3.14 5.70
N SER A 74 13.53 -2.79 4.90
CA SER A 74 14.93 -2.87 5.32
C SER A 74 15.22 -2.02 6.56
N LYS A 75 14.65 -0.81 6.63
CA LYS A 75 14.81 0.08 7.79
C LYS A 75 14.07 -0.46 9.01
N PHE A 76 12.83 -0.93 8.84
CA PHE A 76 12.06 -1.55 9.93
C PHE A 76 12.78 -2.76 10.52
N SER A 77 13.28 -3.65 9.67
CA SER A 77 14.05 -4.83 10.10
C SER A 77 15.30 -4.43 10.88
N LYS A 78 16.03 -3.40 10.44
CA LYS A 78 17.19 -2.87 11.16
C LYS A 78 16.79 -2.33 12.53
N ASP A 79 15.74 -1.52 12.60
CA ASP A 79 15.29 -0.86 13.83
C ASP A 79 14.67 -1.86 14.85
N THR A 80 14.23 -3.03 14.39
CA THR A 80 13.58 -4.08 15.20
C THR A 80 14.39 -5.36 15.36
N LYS A 81 15.68 -5.36 14.99
CA LYS A 81 16.58 -6.52 15.08
C LYS A 81 16.06 -7.76 14.33
N GLY A 82 15.54 -7.56 13.11
CA GLY A 82 15.09 -8.64 12.22
C GLY A 82 13.58 -8.78 12.08
N GLY A 83 12.77 -7.93 12.74
CA GLY A 83 11.31 -8.00 12.66
C GLY A 83 10.77 -7.78 11.24
N THR A 84 9.58 -8.34 10.96
CA THR A 84 8.84 -8.13 9.71
C THR A 84 7.43 -7.60 9.96
N PHE A 85 6.96 -6.66 9.14
CA PHE A 85 5.54 -6.27 9.10
C PHE A 85 4.81 -7.00 7.96
N THR A 86 3.48 -7.05 8.04
CA THR A 86 2.65 -7.65 6.99
C THR A 86 2.05 -6.59 6.07
N VAL A 87 2.29 -6.73 4.76
CA VAL A 87 1.61 -5.99 3.70
C VAL A 87 0.28 -6.68 3.41
N SER A 88 -0.83 -5.99 3.65
CA SER A 88 -2.19 -6.54 3.56
C SER A 88 -2.90 -6.26 2.24
N SER A 89 -2.49 -5.21 1.53
CA SER A 89 -3.01 -4.87 0.20
C SER A 89 -1.96 -4.11 -0.62
N ILE A 90 -2.04 -4.21 -1.94
CA ILE A 90 -1.11 -3.54 -2.86
C ILE A 90 -1.92 -2.89 -3.99
N THR A 91 -1.92 -3.44 -5.21
CA THR A 91 -2.60 -2.80 -6.34
C THR A 91 -4.00 -3.36 -6.50
N ARG A 92 -5.01 -2.50 -6.63
CA ARG A 92 -6.40 -2.91 -6.87
C ARG A 92 -6.88 -2.37 -8.20
N THR A 93 -7.66 -3.15 -8.93
CA THR A 93 -8.46 -2.62 -10.03
C THR A 93 -9.78 -2.03 -9.50
N LEU A 94 -10.53 -1.32 -10.34
CA LEU A 94 -11.90 -0.93 -10.01
C LEU A 94 -12.79 -2.18 -9.82
N GLU A 95 -12.59 -3.23 -10.63
CA GLU A 95 -13.27 -4.51 -10.43
C GLU A 95 -12.96 -5.13 -9.05
N ASP A 96 -11.69 -5.13 -8.64
CA ASP A 96 -11.26 -5.62 -7.33
C ASP A 96 -11.91 -4.79 -6.22
N GLN A 97 -11.95 -3.46 -6.37
CA GLN A 97 -12.60 -2.54 -5.44
C GLN A 97 -14.12 -2.82 -5.34
N CYS A 98 -14.80 -3.03 -6.47
CA CYS A 98 -16.22 -3.38 -6.51
C CYS A 98 -16.51 -4.72 -5.82
N ARG A 99 -15.65 -5.73 -6.02
CA ARG A 99 -15.77 -7.02 -5.32
C ARG A 99 -15.52 -6.89 -3.82
N LEU A 100 -14.49 -6.14 -3.42
CA LEU A 100 -14.18 -5.88 -2.02
C LEU A 100 -15.34 -5.18 -1.29
N ARG A 101 -16.00 -4.22 -1.95
CA ARG A 101 -17.15 -3.50 -1.37
C ARG A 101 -18.34 -4.40 -1.02
N ARG A 102 -18.47 -5.57 -1.65
CA ARG A 102 -19.52 -6.53 -1.29
C ARG A 102 -19.32 -7.15 0.10
N VAL A 103 -18.09 -7.14 0.60
CA VAL A 103 -17.72 -7.78 1.88
C VAL A 103 -17.09 -6.82 2.88
N ASN A 104 -16.72 -5.60 2.46
CA ASN A 104 -16.10 -4.58 3.29
C ASN A 104 -16.76 -3.20 3.02
N SER A 105 -17.66 -2.79 3.91
CA SER A 105 -18.35 -1.50 3.85
C SER A 105 -17.41 -0.30 3.96
N ASN A 106 -16.23 -0.47 4.54
CA ASN A 106 -15.22 0.58 4.69
C ASN A 106 -14.36 0.78 3.43
N ALA A 107 -14.48 -0.09 2.43
CA ALA A 107 -13.78 0.09 1.17
C ALA A 107 -14.28 1.36 0.47
N SER A 108 -13.35 2.22 0.06
CA SER A 108 -13.65 3.51 -0.57
C SER A 108 -14.78 3.41 -1.61
N LEU A 109 -15.77 4.29 -1.46
CA LEU A 109 -16.81 4.52 -2.45
C LEU A 109 -16.16 5.25 -3.64
N GLY A 110 -15.58 4.54 -4.60
CA GLY A 110 -15.00 5.16 -5.80
C GLY A 110 -13.50 4.94 -5.96
N ILE A 111 -12.81 5.96 -6.48
CA ILE A 111 -11.38 5.87 -6.86
C ILE A 111 -10.50 5.83 -5.61
N SER A 112 -9.59 4.87 -5.58
CA SER A 112 -8.54 4.73 -4.57
C SER A 112 -7.17 4.94 -5.19
N SER A 113 -6.20 5.40 -4.39
CA SER A 113 -4.79 5.47 -4.75
C SER A 113 -4.19 4.09 -5.09
N HIS A 114 -4.78 2.99 -4.61
CA HIS A 114 -4.41 1.63 -5.03
C HIS A 114 -4.68 1.36 -6.52
N ASN A 115 -5.58 2.13 -7.15
CA ASN A 115 -5.92 1.99 -8.57
C ASN A 115 -4.87 2.59 -9.52
N TYR A 116 -3.74 3.05 -8.99
CA TYR A 116 -2.63 3.63 -9.75
C TYR A 116 -1.30 2.87 -9.53
N GLY A 117 -1.30 1.83 -8.70
CA GLY A 117 -0.14 0.96 -8.50
C GLY A 117 1.01 1.54 -7.67
N ASN A 118 0.77 2.63 -6.93
CA ASN A 118 1.76 3.29 -6.06
C ASN A 118 1.40 3.27 -4.57
N SER A 119 0.34 2.56 -4.18
CA SER A 119 -0.12 2.46 -2.79
C SER A 119 -0.14 1.03 -2.29
N PHE A 120 0.04 0.86 -0.99
CA PHE A 120 -0.02 -0.43 -0.30
C PHE A 120 -0.42 -0.23 1.16
N ASP A 121 -1.01 -1.27 1.75
CA ASP A 121 -1.45 -1.28 3.14
C ASP A 121 -0.51 -2.13 3.99
N ILE A 122 -0.14 -1.64 5.17
CA ILE A 122 0.63 -2.39 6.16
C ILE A 122 -0.23 -2.60 7.39
N SER A 123 -0.44 -3.84 7.81
CA SER A 123 -1.12 -4.12 9.09
C SER A 123 -0.25 -3.67 10.26
N TYR A 124 -0.83 -2.92 11.20
CA TYR A 124 -0.14 -2.53 12.44
C TYR A 124 -0.41 -3.49 13.61
N ILE A 125 -1.15 -4.57 13.36
CA ILE A 125 -1.46 -5.62 14.36
C ILE A 125 -0.91 -7.00 13.95
N ARG A 126 -0.17 -7.08 12.84
CA ARG A 126 0.43 -8.32 12.34
C ARG A 126 1.91 -8.13 12.05
N PHE A 127 2.73 -8.69 12.92
CA PHE A 127 4.19 -8.66 12.83
C PHE A 127 4.74 -10.07 12.96
N ASN A 128 5.84 -10.37 12.28
CA ASN A 128 6.48 -11.69 12.29
C ASN A 128 5.48 -12.83 11.98
N ASN A 129 4.50 -12.57 11.10
CA ASN A 129 3.36 -13.45 10.78
C ASN A 129 2.40 -13.78 11.95
N VAL A 130 2.52 -13.11 13.09
CA VAL A 130 1.63 -13.27 14.23
C VAL A 130 0.61 -12.15 14.23
N LEU A 131 -0.68 -12.49 14.15
CA LEU A 131 -1.78 -11.54 14.32
C LEU A 131 -2.01 -11.29 15.81
N LYS A 132 -1.27 -10.32 16.36
CA LYS A 132 -1.38 -9.91 17.76
C LYS A 132 -0.90 -8.47 17.88
N TYR A 133 -1.64 -7.67 18.64
CA TYR A 133 -1.23 -6.30 18.94
C TYR A 133 0.16 -6.27 19.58
N ASN A 134 1.08 -5.51 19.00
CA ASN A 134 2.45 -5.38 19.49
C ASN A 134 2.86 -3.89 19.46
N PRO A 135 2.73 -3.16 20.58
CA PRO A 135 2.95 -1.72 20.61
C PRO A 135 4.40 -1.34 20.27
N LYS A 136 5.38 -2.17 20.66
CA LYS A 136 6.80 -1.92 20.35
C LYS A 136 7.06 -1.95 18.84
N MET A 137 6.49 -2.94 18.15
CA MET A 137 6.63 -3.06 16.69
C MET A 137 5.83 -2.00 15.95
N GLU A 138 4.64 -1.64 16.44
CA GLU A 138 3.85 -0.55 15.87
C GLU A 138 4.57 0.79 15.96
N ILE A 139 5.13 1.14 17.14
CA ILE A 139 5.90 2.38 17.34
C ILE A 139 7.12 2.40 16.42
N ALA A 140 7.83 1.28 16.29
CA ALA A 140 8.97 1.17 15.38
C ALA A 140 8.54 1.39 13.92
N LEU A 141 7.45 0.76 13.48
CA LEU A 141 6.91 0.95 12.14
C LEU A 141 6.50 2.41 11.91
N GLU A 142 5.78 3.03 12.85
CA GLU A 142 5.34 4.41 12.74
C GLU A 142 6.53 5.38 12.66
N LYS A 143 7.61 5.14 13.43
CA LYS A 143 8.85 5.92 13.34
C LYS A 143 9.48 5.84 11.94
N VAL A 144 9.46 4.65 11.33
CA VAL A 144 9.93 4.48 9.95
C VAL A 144 9.03 5.22 8.97
N LEU A 145 7.70 5.09 9.08
CA LEU A 145 6.75 5.79 8.20
C LEU A 145 6.90 7.32 8.30
N LYS A 146 6.98 7.87 9.52
CA LYS A 146 7.24 9.30 9.77
C LYS A 146 8.54 9.77 9.11
N HIS A 147 9.60 8.98 9.19
CA HIS A 147 10.87 9.30 8.52
C HIS A 147 10.70 9.46 7.00
N TYR A 148 9.99 8.53 6.33
CA TYR A 148 9.75 8.64 4.89
C TYR A 148 8.73 9.73 4.52
N GLN A 149 7.76 10.02 5.39
CA GLN A 149 6.81 11.12 5.20
C GLN A 149 7.53 12.47 5.29
N ASN A 150 8.34 12.68 6.32
CA ASN A 150 9.12 13.92 6.53
C ASN A 150 10.14 14.14 5.42
N ALA A 151 10.69 13.06 4.84
CA ALA A 151 11.53 13.13 3.65
C ALA A 151 10.75 13.42 2.36
N GLY A 152 9.43 13.64 2.43
CA GLY A 152 8.59 13.95 1.29
C GLY A 152 8.40 12.79 0.31
N ARG A 153 8.64 11.54 0.72
CA ARG A 153 8.61 10.35 -0.16
C ARG A 153 7.29 9.60 -0.15
N ILE A 154 6.54 9.68 0.95
CA ILE A 154 5.24 9.01 1.11
C ILE A 154 4.22 9.93 1.78
N TYR A 155 2.95 9.61 1.59
CA TYR A 155 1.87 9.93 2.51
C TYR A 155 1.41 8.65 3.20
N TYR A 156 0.94 8.74 4.45
CA TYR A 156 0.28 7.62 5.09
C TYR A 156 -0.88 8.06 5.98
N ILE A 157 -1.89 7.19 6.11
CA ILE A 157 -3.06 7.37 6.98
C ILE A 157 -3.16 6.14 7.90
N LYS A 158 -3.47 6.34 9.17
CA LYS A 158 -3.76 5.25 10.11
C LYS A 158 -5.24 4.91 10.06
N GLU A 159 -5.60 3.81 9.41
CA GLU A 159 -6.98 3.35 9.26
C GLU A 159 -7.35 2.40 10.39
N ARG A 160 -7.89 2.95 11.48
CA ARG A 160 -8.22 2.18 12.70
C ARG A 160 -9.25 1.07 12.45
N GLN A 161 -10.22 1.31 11.58
CA GLN A 161 -11.27 0.34 11.25
C GLN A 161 -10.74 -0.90 10.54
N GLN A 162 -9.65 -0.79 9.78
CA GLN A 162 -9.02 -1.89 9.05
C GLN A 162 -7.75 -2.42 9.74
N SER A 163 -7.35 -1.78 10.84
CA SER A 163 -6.10 -2.08 11.56
C SER A 163 -4.85 -2.06 10.67
N CYS A 164 -4.78 -1.08 9.75
CA CYS A 164 -3.65 -0.87 8.86
C CYS A 164 -3.23 0.59 8.76
N TYR A 165 -2.01 0.79 8.27
CA TYR A 165 -1.58 2.04 7.66
C TYR A 165 -1.81 1.94 6.16
N HIS A 166 -2.51 2.92 5.59
CA HIS A 166 -2.62 3.11 4.14
C HIS A 166 -1.45 3.98 3.69
N ILE A 167 -0.57 3.47 2.83
CA ILE A 167 0.63 4.18 2.36
C ILE A 167 0.48 4.50 0.87
N THR A 168 0.78 5.74 0.51
CA THR A 168 0.88 6.19 -0.88
C THR A 168 2.25 6.77 -1.15
N VAL A 169 2.98 6.19 -2.10
CA VAL A 169 4.31 6.66 -2.48
C VAL A 169 4.18 7.83 -3.44
N LYS A 170 5.00 8.87 -3.26
CA LYS A 170 5.05 10.05 -4.13
C LYS A 170 6.02 9.84 -5.29
N ASN A 171 5.75 10.47 -6.43
CA ASN A 171 6.69 10.53 -7.54
C ASN A 171 7.62 11.73 -7.32
N TYR A 172 8.79 11.49 -6.71
CA TYR A 172 9.83 12.47 -6.38
C TYR A 172 11.11 12.20 -7.15
#